data_AF-A0AAJ4JTV3-F1
#
_entry.id   AF-A0AAJ4JTV3-F1
#
_cell.length_a   1.000
_cell.length_b   1.000
_cell.length_c   1.000
_cell.angle_alpha   90.00
_cell.angle_beta   90.00
_cell.angle_gamma   90.00
#
_symmetry.space_group_name_H-M   'P 1'
#
loop_
_entity.id
_entity.type
_entity.pdbx_description
1 polymer ?
#
loop_
_entity_poly.entity_id
_entity_poly.type
_entity_poly.pdbx_seq_one_letter_code
_entity_poly.pdbx_strand_id
1 'polypeptide(L)'
;MTGERNPEIRVLNKAIAKIIIDVRGDKLFVIVPVPRDHLTSEALEALLPAIHKFISNENENYRFSSFERHANHCWHCQANYKN
;
A
#
# COMPACT_ATOMS: atom_id res chain seq x y z
N MET A 1 -12.42 25.20 15.32
CA MET A 1 -12.18 24.57 14.00
C MET A 1 -13.05 23.34 13.92
N THR A 2 -14.17 23.44 13.20
CA THR A 2 -15.11 22.34 12.99
C THR A 2 -14.41 21.29 12.11
N GLY A 3 -13.90 20.24 12.75
CA GLY A 3 -13.37 19.07 12.05
C GLY A 3 -14.52 18.35 11.37
N GLU A 4 -14.90 18.80 10.17
CA GLU A 4 -15.71 18.01 9.26
C GLU A 4 -14.97 16.70 9.05
N ARG A 5 -15.46 15.64 9.70
CA ARG A 5 -15.02 14.27 9.46
C ARG A 5 -15.43 13.92 8.04
N ASN A 6 -14.62 14.29 7.05
CA ASN A 6 -14.87 13.92 5.66
C ASN A 6 -14.99 12.37 5.61
N PRO A 7 -16.19 11.84 5.31
CA PRO A 7 -16.43 10.41 5.33
C PRO A 7 -15.53 9.68 4.33
N GLU A 8 -15.15 10.31 3.22
CA GLU A 8 -14.27 9.75 2.20
C GLU A 8 -12.86 9.55 2.74
N ILE A 9 -12.30 10.57 3.40
CA ILE A 9 -10.98 10.49 4.05
C ILE A 9 -10.97 9.37 5.10
N ARG A 10 -12.06 9.24 5.87
CA ARG A 10 -12.18 8.17 6.87
C ARG A 10 -12.21 6.79 6.21
N VAL A 11 -12.89 6.62 5.08
CA VAL A 11 -12.95 5.34 4.36
C VAL A 11 -11.60 5.01 3.73
N LEU A 12 -10.93 5.98 3.12
CA LEU A 12 -9.58 5.82 2.59
C LEU A 12 -8.57 5.45 3.68
N ASN A 13 -8.58 6.15 4.83
CA ASN A 13 -7.72 5.81 5.96
C ASN A 13 -7.96 4.39 6.47
N LYS A 14 -9.21 3.92 6.48
CA LYS A 14 -9.53 2.52 6.81
C LYS A 14 -8.98 1.54 5.78
N ALA A 15 -8.92 1.91 4.50
CA ALA A 15 -8.32 1.08 3.47
C ALA A 15 -6.80 1.01 3.61
N ILE A 16 -6.14 2.15 3.85
CA ILE A 16 -4.69 2.24 4.12
C ILE A 16 -4.32 1.39 5.34
N ALA A 17 -5.11 1.45 6.42
CA ALA A 17 -4.88 0.66 7.63
C ALA A 17 -4.97 -0.87 7.43
N LYS A 18 -5.45 -1.34 6.27
CA LYS A 18 -5.50 -2.77 5.90
C LYS A 18 -4.32 -3.21 5.03
N ILE A 19 -3.39 -2.33 4.71
CA ILE A 19 -2.15 -2.72 4.03
C ILE A 19 -1.39 -3.70 4.92
N ILE A 20 -0.95 -4.81 4.33
CA ILE A 20 -0.23 -5.88 5.02
C ILE A 20 1.22 -5.83 4.57
N ILE A 21 2.12 -5.86 5.55
CA ILE A 21 3.56 -6.06 5.32
C ILE A 21 3.91 -7.41 5.93
N ASP A 22 4.35 -8.34 5.10
CA ASP A 22 4.75 -9.69 5.49
C ASP A 22 6.27 -9.83 5.31
N VAL A 23 6.95 -10.20 6.39
CA VAL A 23 8.42 -10.29 6.46
C VAL A 23 8.82 -11.76 6.53
N ARG A 24 9.54 -12.22 5.52
CA ARG A 24 9.97 -13.62 5.39
C ARG A 24 11.46 -13.70 5.14
N GLY A 25 12.24 -13.78 6.23
CA GLY A 25 13.69 -13.91 6.16
C GLY A 25 14.33 -12.74 5.42
N ASP A 26 14.85 -13.02 4.22
CA ASP A 26 15.51 -12.06 3.32
C ASP A 26 14.54 -11.29 2.41
N LYS A 27 13.23 -11.49 2.58
CA LYS A 27 12.18 -10.90 1.73
C LYS A 27 11.14 -10.12 2.51
N LEU A 28 10.66 -9.06 1.88
CA LEU A 28 9.49 -8.29 2.30
C LEU A 28 8.41 -8.42 1.23
N PHE A 29 7.16 -8.56 1.65
CA PHE A 29 5.99 -8.49 0.79
C PHE A 29 5.07 -7.39 1.28
N VAL A 30 4.61 -6.55 0.37
CA VAL A 30 3.66 -5.48 0.67
C VAL A 30 2.41 -5.77 -0.13
N ILE A 31 1.28 -5.92 0.57
CA ILE A 31 -0.01 -6.25 -0.02
C ILE A 31 -0.97 -5.12 0.31
N VAL A 32 -1.57 -4.52 -0.72
CA VAL A 32 -2.55 -3.44 -0.63
C VAL A 32 -3.90 -3.98 -1.10
N PRO A 33 -4.82 -4.35 -0.19
CA PRO A 33 -6.13 -4.86 -0.58
C PRO A 33 -6.94 -3.81 -1.35
N VAL A 34 -7.62 -4.23 -2.42
CA VAL A 34 -8.50 -3.38 -3.21
C VAL A 34 -9.84 -3.20 -2.46
N PRO A 35 -10.23 -1.96 -2.09
CA PRO A 35 -11.54 -1.68 -1.51
C PRO A 35 -12.66 -2.02 -2.49
N ARG A 36 -13.82 -2.43 -1.96
CA ARG A 36 -15.02 -2.67 -2.79
C ARG A 36 -15.61 -1.38 -3.35
N ASP A 37 -15.41 -0.27 -2.65
CA ASP A 37 -15.89 1.05 -3.07
C ASP A 37 -14.95 1.60 -4.16
N HIS A 38 -15.54 2.00 -5.29
CA HIS A 38 -14.79 2.38 -6.50
C HIS A 38 -13.95 3.64 -6.27
N LEU A 39 -14.53 4.70 -5.70
CA LEU A 39 -13.82 5.95 -5.42
C LEU A 39 -12.65 5.73 -4.45
N THR A 40 -12.88 4.93 -3.40
CA THR A 40 -11.82 4.56 -2.46
C THR A 40 -10.73 3.72 -3.13
N SER A 41 -11.09 2.83 -4.06
CA SER A 41 -10.12 2.04 -4.83
C SER A 41 -9.24 2.92 -5.70
N GLU A 42 -9.82 3.86 -6.46
CA GLU A 42 -9.08 4.79 -7.30
C GLU A 42 -8.16 5.69 -6.47
N ALA A 43 -8.66 6.22 -5.35
CA ALA A 43 -7.87 7.04 -4.44
C ALA A 43 -6.70 6.27 -3.82
N LEU A 44 -6.90 5.01 -3.43
CA LEU A 44 -5.83 4.16 -2.90
C LEU A 44 -4.80 3.79 -3.97
N GLU A 45 -5.26 3.51 -5.20
CA GLU A 45 -4.41 3.19 -6.34
C GLU A 45 -3.51 4.37 -6.71
N ALA A 46 -4.03 5.60 -6.70
CA ALA A 46 -3.27 6.82 -6.90
C ALA A 46 -2.16 7.04 -5.83
N LEU A 47 -2.30 6.43 -4.64
CA LEU A 47 -1.31 6.50 -3.57
C LEU A 47 -0.20 5.45 -3.67
N LEU A 48 -0.34 4.42 -4.53
CA LEU A 48 0.66 3.34 -4.62
C LEU A 48 2.08 3.84 -4.89
N PRO A 49 2.34 4.84 -5.77
CA PRO A 49 3.69 5.36 -5.97
C PRO A 49 4.26 6.04 -4.72
N ALA A 50 3.44 6.77 -3.97
CA ALA A 50 3.84 7.43 -2.74
C ALA A 50 4.14 6.40 -1.63
N ILE A 51 3.29 5.37 -1.51
CA ILE A 51 3.50 4.23 -0.60
C ILE A 51 4.81 3.52 -0.96
N HIS A 52 5.02 3.21 -2.24
CA HIS A 52 6.23 2.53 -2.74
C HIS A 52 7.50 3.31 -2.42
N LYS A 53 7.50 4.62 -2.66
CA LYS A 53 8.62 5.50 -2.34
C LYS A 53 8.89 5.53 -0.83
N PHE A 54 7.84 5.70 -0.02
CA PHE A 54 7.96 5.74 1.44
C PHE A 54 8.59 4.45 1.97
N ILE A 55 8.02 3.29 1.64
CA ILE A 55 8.53 2.01 2.14
C ILE A 55 9.95 1.70 1.63
N SER A 56 10.29 2.11 0.41
CA SER A 56 11.63 1.92 -0.15
C SER A 56 12.67 2.76 0.59
N ASN A 57 12.31 3.99 0.98
CA ASN A 57 13.18 4.88 1.74
C ASN A 57 13.36 4.40 3.19
N GLU A 58 12.30 3.90 3.83
CA GLU A 58 12.39 3.38 5.20
C GLU A 58 13.13 2.03 5.28
N ASN A 59 13.35 1.36 4.15
CA ASN A 59 13.96 0.03 4.08
C ASN A 59 15.10 -0.01 3.06
N GLU A 60 16.10 0.86 3.23
CA GLU A 60 17.19 1.06 2.27
C GLU A 60 18.02 -0.22 1.99
N ASN A 61 18.04 -1.18 2.91
CA ASN A 61 18.71 -2.47 2.73
C ASN A 61 17.96 -3.41 1.77
N TYR A 62 16.77 -3.04 1.31
CA TYR A 62 15.94 -3.85 0.42
C TYR A 62 15.76 -3.18 -0.94
N ARG A 63 15.67 -3.99 -2.00
CA ARG A 63 15.31 -3.55 -3.35
C ARG A 63 13.89 -4.00 -3.68
N PHE A 64 12.95 -3.05 -3.70
CA PHE A 64 11.54 -3.29 -4.02
C PHE A 64 11.31 -3.42 -5.53
N SER A 65 10.44 -4.36 -5.92
CA SER A 65 9.80 -4.42 -7.23
C SER A 65 8.72 -3.33 -7.36
N SER A 66 8.25 -3.07 -8.57
CA SER A 66 7.03 -2.30 -8.78
C SER A 66 5.81 -3.04 -8.21
N PHE A 67 4.73 -2.29 -7.94
CA PHE A 67 3.43 -2.88 -7.63
C PHE A 67 2.86 -3.57 -8.86
N GLU A 68 2.34 -4.79 -8.66
CA GLU A 68 1.61 -5.58 -9.64
C GLU A 68 0.17 -5.79 -9.17
N ARG A 69 -0.79 -5.83 -10.10
CA ARG A 69 -2.20 -6.06 -9.79
C ARG A 69 -2.49 -7.55 -9.78
N HIS A 70 -3.03 -8.06 -8.67
CA HIS A 70 -3.53 -9.42 -8.60
C HIS A 70 -5.07 -9.43 -8.65
N ALA A 71 -5.60 -9.54 -9.87
CA ALA A 71 -7.02 -9.49 -10.16
C ALA A 71 -7.71 -8.26 -9.50
N ASN A 72 -8.93 -8.43 -8.99
CA ASN A 72 -9.65 -7.37 -8.28
C ASN A 72 -9.50 -7.46 -6.75
N HIS A 73 -8.46 -8.14 -6.27
CA HIS A 73 -8.28 -8.44 -4.85
C HIS A 73 -7.24 -7.54 -4.18
N CYS A 74 -6.06 -7.40 -4.77
CA CYS A 74 -4.97 -6.62 -4.18
C CYS A 74 -3.97 -6.13 -5.22
N TRP A 75 -3.20 -5.13 -4.82
CA TRP A 75 -1.89 -4.85 -5.38
C TRP A 75 -0.83 -5.49 -4.49
N HIS A 76 0.29 -5.90 -5.06
CA HIS A 76 1.43 -6.35 -4.27
C HIS A 76 2.77 -5.92 -4.86
N CYS A 77 3.77 -5.71 -4.01
CA CYS A 77 5.17 -5.66 -4.41
C CYS A 77 5.99 -6.48 -3.43
N GLN A 78 7.20 -6.86 -3.85
CA GLN A 78 8.13 -7.61 -3.03
C GLN A 78 9.49 -6.91 -2.99
N ALA A 79 10.25 -7.13 -1.94
CA ALA A 79 11.61 -6.64 -1.82
C ALA A 79 12.55 -7.77 -1.41
N ASN A 80 13.76 -7.76 -1.98
CA ASN A 80 14.84 -8.66 -1.59
C ASN A 80 15.93 -7.86 -0.89
N TYR A 81 16.57 -8.46 0.12
CA TYR A 81 17.73 -7.86 0.78
C TYR A 81 18.86 -7.61 -0.25
N LYS A 82 19.51 -6.45 -0.16
CA LYS A 82 20.67 -6.08 -0.96
C LYS A 82 21.88 -6.76 -0.33
N ASN A 83 22.35 -7.85 -0.95
CA ASN A 83 23.62 -8.47 -0.57
C ASN A 83 24.80 -7.50 -0.71
#